data_AF-A0A2N3DI89-F1
#
_entry.id   AF-A0A2N3DI89-F1
#
_cell.length_a   1.000
_cell.length_b   1.000
_cell.length_c   1.000
_cell.angle_alpha   90.00
_cell.angle_beta   90.00
_cell.angle_gamma   90.00
#
_symmetry.space_group_name_H-M   'P 1'
#
loop_
_entity.id
_entity.type
_entity.pdbx_description
1 polymer ?
#
loop_
_entity_poly.entity_id
_entity_poly.type
_entity_poly.pdbx_seq_one_letter_code
_entity_poly.pdbx_strand_id
1 'polypeptide(L)'
;MWRLRNLVVFVLALAAALTVCAAPLRAQDRALPYWASLRYDEVRMRVGPSEEYPIEWVYKRKGLPVKVVRVREGWRLVEDPDGARGWIARSQLDPARGVMVVGAGLADVRTEPSATSALNWRAQPGVVAGLLRCRESWCEVDIAGRKGWALRERLWGAEDLPGDE
;
A
#
# COMPACT_ATOMS: atom_id res chain seq x y z
N MET A 1 60.72 -22.07 -11.48
CA MET A 1 59.49 -22.89 -11.63
C MET A 1 58.50 -22.82 -10.46
N TRP A 2 58.92 -22.50 -9.22
CA TRP A 2 58.02 -22.36 -8.05
C TRP A 2 57.10 -21.12 -8.11
N ARG A 3 57.63 -19.97 -8.58
CA ARG A 3 56.91 -18.68 -8.56
C ARG A 3 55.74 -18.58 -9.54
N LEU A 4 55.80 -19.24 -10.71
CA LEU A 4 54.69 -19.25 -11.66
C LEU A 4 53.52 -20.14 -11.21
N ARG A 5 53.80 -21.23 -10.50
CA ARG A 5 52.78 -22.20 -10.06
C ARG A 5 51.90 -21.63 -8.95
N ASN A 6 52.48 -20.82 -8.05
CA ASN A 6 51.72 -20.12 -7.01
C ASN A 6 50.86 -18.97 -7.56
N LEU A 7 51.31 -18.30 -8.62
CA LEU A 7 50.53 -17.22 -9.25
C LEU A 7 49.26 -17.76 -9.93
N VAL A 8 49.37 -18.90 -10.62
CA VAL A 8 48.23 -19.55 -11.30
C VAL A 8 47.18 -20.04 -10.30
N VAL A 9 47.60 -20.61 -9.16
CA VAL A 9 46.68 -21.03 -8.09
C VAL A 9 45.96 -19.84 -7.46
N PHE A 10 46.66 -18.71 -7.26
CA PHE A 10 46.06 -17.49 -6.74
C PHE A 10 45.03 -16.89 -7.69
N VAL A 11 45.30 -16.88 -9.00
CA VAL A 11 44.38 -16.36 -10.03
C VAL A 11 43.13 -17.25 -10.15
N LEU A 12 43.28 -18.58 -10.10
CA LEU A 12 42.15 -19.52 -10.12
C LEU A 12 41.28 -19.43 -8.85
N ALA A 13 41.88 -19.23 -7.67
CA ALA A 13 41.14 -19.03 -6.43
C ALA A 13 40.35 -17.70 -6.43
N LEU A 14 40.93 -16.64 -7.02
CA LEU A 14 40.24 -15.35 -7.17
C LEU A 14 39.07 -15.42 -8.16
N ALA A 15 39.21 -16.19 -9.26
CA ALA A 15 38.15 -16.39 -10.24
C ALA A 15 36.98 -17.23 -9.68
N ALA A 16 37.27 -18.21 -8.82
CA ALA A 16 36.23 -19.00 -8.13
C ALA A 16 35.45 -18.16 -7.10
N ALA A 17 36.11 -17.22 -6.41
CA ALA A 17 35.45 -16.35 -5.42
C ALA A 17 34.43 -15.36 -6.04
N LEU A 18 34.58 -15.02 -7.33
CA LEU A 18 33.69 -14.07 -8.03
C LEU A 18 32.36 -14.69 -8.51
N THR A 19 32.19 -16.01 -8.44
CA THR A 19 30.99 -16.70 -8.98
C THR A 19 29.88 -16.95 -7.95
N VAL A 20 30.10 -16.65 -6.66
CA VAL A 20 29.21 -17.09 -5.56
C VAL A 20 28.14 -16.06 -5.14
N CYS A 21 28.21 -14.80 -5.59
CA CYS A 21 27.34 -13.73 -5.04
C CYS A 21 26.27 -13.17 -5.99
N ALA A 22 25.87 -13.91 -7.03
CA ALA A 22 24.73 -13.52 -7.87
C ALA A 22 23.42 -14.16 -7.34
N ALA A 23 23.02 -13.83 -6.11
CA ALA A 23 21.65 -14.09 -5.71
C ALA A 23 20.74 -13.19 -6.58
N PRO A 24 19.73 -13.74 -7.27
CA PRO A 24 18.79 -12.89 -7.98
C PRO A 24 18.13 -11.97 -6.96
N LEU A 25 18.26 -10.65 -7.18
CA LEU A 25 17.44 -9.63 -6.53
C LEU A 25 16.00 -9.87 -6.98
N ARG A 26 15.31 -10.82 -6.37
CA ARG A 26 13.86 -10.88 -6.43
C ARG A 26 13.39 -9.67 -5.63
N ALA A 27 12.88 -8.67 -6.34
CA ALA A 27 12.02 -7.67 -5.71
C ALA A 27 11.03 -8.47 -4.86
N GLN A 28 11.05 -8.27 -3.54
CA GLN A 28 10.17 -8.99 -2.63
C GLN A 28 8.74 -8.85 -3.15
N ASP A 29 8.18 -9.95 -3.66
CA ASP A 29 6.79 -9.98 -4.08
C ASP A 29 5.96 -9.85 -2.80
N ARG A 30 5.51 -8.63 -2.51
CA ARG A 30 4.59 -8.31 -1.40
C ARG A 30 3.42 -9.28 -1.46
N ALA A 31 3.11 -9.94 -0.35
CA ALA A 31 1.99 -10.88 -0.28
C ALA A 31 0.69 -10.19 -0.72
N LEU A 32 -0.23 -10.94 -1.31
CA LEU A 32 -1.52 -10.43 -1.75
C LEU A 32 -2.65 -10.98 -0.87
N PRO A 33 -3.73 -10.22 -0.68
CA PRO A 33 -3.90 -8.81 -1.03
C PRO A 33 -3.13 -7.86 -0.09
N TYR A 34 -3.02 -6.58 -0.48
CA TYR A 34 -2.49 -5.51 0.38
C TYR A 34 -3.15 -4.16 0.09
N TRP A 35 -3.07 -3.23 1.03
CA TRP A 35 -3.57 -1.87 0.84
C TRP A 35 -2.53 -0.96 0.18
N ALA A 36 -3.03 -0.06 -0.67
CA ALA A 36 -2.31 1.08 -1.21
C ALA A 36 -3.26 2.28 -1.27
N SER A 37 -2.70 3.46 -1.51
CA SER A 37 -3.47 4.71 -1.63
C SER A 37 -3.17 5.39 -2.96
N LEU A 38 -4.13 6.15 -3.50
CA LEU A 38 -3.89 6.93 -4.72
C LEU A 38 -2.85 8.04 -4.48
N ARG A 39 -1.77 8.07 -5.26
CA ARG A 39 -0.65 9.01 -5.04
C ARG A 39 -0.98 10.45 -5.45
N TYR A 40 -1.74 10.62 -6.53
CA TYR A 40 -1.99 11.91 -7.18
C TYR A 40 -3.45 12.34 -7.05
N ASP A 41 -3.70 13.63 -7.32
CA ASP A 41 -5.05 14.18 -7.34
C ASP A 41 -5.90 13.55 -8.46
N GLU A 42 -5.26 13.17 -9.58
CA GLU A 42 -5.88 12.41 -10.65
C GLU A 42 -5.14 11.08 -10.87
N VAL A 43 -5.87 9.95 -10.79
CA VAL A 43 -5.34 8.61 -11.07
C VAL A 43 -6.24 7.88 -12.05
N ARG A 44 -5.64 7.22 -13.03
CA ARG A 44 -6.34 6.52 -14.11
C ARG A 44 -6.33 5.02 -13.90
N MET A 45 -7.53 4.45 -13.78
CA MET A 45 -7.76 3.02 -13.81
C MET A 45 -8.08 2.60 -15.24
N ARG A 46 -7.49 1.48 -15.66
CA ARG A 46 -7.63 0.91 -17.00
C ARG A 46 -8.17 -0.50 -16.93
N VAL A 47 -8.81 -0.94 -18.00
CA VAL A 47 -9.33 -2.33 -18.10
C VAL A 47 -8.22 -3.39 -18.17
N GLY A 48 -6.97 -2.99 -18.47
CA GLY A 48 -5.85 -3.91 -18.61
C GLY A 48 -4.49 -3.34 -18.15
N PRO A 49 -3.48 -4.19 -17.95
CA PRO A 49 -2.17 -3.86 -17.38
C PRO A 49 -1.20 -3.27 -18.43
N SER A 50 -1.63 -2.25 -19.16
CA SER A 50 -0.81 -1.48 -20.12
C SER A 50 -1.44 -0.11 -20.36
N GLU A 51 -0.63 0.86 -20.79
CA GLU A 51 -1.11 2.20 -21.15
C GLU A 51 -1.98 2.21 -22.42
N GLU A 52 -1.89 1.15 -23.23
CA GLU A 52 -2.68 0.97 -24.46
C GLU A 52 -4.15 0.62 -24.17
N TYR A 53 -4.46 0.02 -23.02
CA TYR A 53 -5.83 -0.31 -22.64
C TYR A 53 -6.62 0.96 -22.32
N PRO A 54 -7.91 1.05 -22.70
CA PRO A 54 -8.72 2.23 -22.41
C PRO A 54 -8.83 2.48 -20.90
N ILE A 55 -8.97 3.77 -20.56
CA ILE A 55 -9.27 4.21 -19.20
C ILE A 55 -10.72 3.86 -18.90
N GLU A 56 -10.92 3.09 -17.85
CA GLU A 56 -12.24 2.73 -17.33
C GLU A 56 -12.75 3.79 -16.36
N TRP A 57 -11.85 4.35 -15.54
CA TRP A 57 -12.19 5.35 -14.54
C TRP A 57 -11.06 6.34 -14.28
N VAL A 58 -11.44 7.57 -13.93
CA VAL A 58 -10.52 8.63 -13.49
C VAL A 58 -10.88 9.05 -12.08
N TYR A 59 -10.09 8.62 -11.11
CA TYR A 59 -10.25 9.04 -9.72
C TYR A 59 -9.73 10.47 -9.54
N LYS A 60 -10.49 11.29 -8.82
CA LYS A 60 -10.14 12.67 -8.45
C LYS A 60 -9.99 12.85 -6.93
N ARG A 61 -9.27 11.93 -6.29
CA ARG A 61 -9.17 11.85 -4.84
C ARG A 61 -7.84 11.24 -4.40
N LYS A 62 -6.86 12.12 -4.17
CA LYS A 62 -5.57 11.73 -3.59
C LYS A 62 -5.78 11.05 -2.24
N GLY A 63 -4.99 10.02 -1.99
CA GLY A 63 -5.00 9.24 -0.76
C GLY A 63 -6.11 8.21 -0.65
N LEU A 64 -7.05 8.14 -1.61
CA LEU A 64 -8.13 7.15 -1.59
C LEU A 64 -7.52 5.74 -1.45
N PRO A 65 -7.86 4.98 -0.40
CA PRO A 65 -7.37 3.62 -0.23
C PRO A 65 -8.02 2.66 -1.24
N VAL A 66 -7.19 1.79 -1.80
CA VAL A 66 -7.57 0.72 -2.73
C VAL A 66 -6.91 -0.59 -2.32
N LYS A 67 -7.64 -1.70 -2.49
CA LYS A 67 -7.16 -3.05 -2.18
C LYS A 67 -6.46 -3.64 -3.41
N VAL A 68 -5.16 -3.87 -3.35
CA VAL A 68 -4.43 -4.54 -4.42
C VAL A 68 -4.64 -6.04 -4.30
N VAL A 69 -5.23 -6.65 -5.33
CA VAL A 69 -5.60 -8.08 -5.34
C VAL A 69 -4.78 -8.90 -6.35
N ARG A 70 -4.11 -8.25 -7.31
CA ARG A 70 -3.20 -8.90 -8.26
C ARG A 70 -2.11 -7.93 -8.68
N VAL A 71 -0.92 -8.47 -8.98
CA VAL A 71 0.21 -7.72 -9.52
C VAL A 71 0.60 -8.32 -10.87
N ARG A 72 0.93 -7.46 -11.84
CA ARG A 72 1.56 -7.85 -13.11
C ARG A 72 2.54 -6.76 -13.50
N GLU A 73 3.83 -7.05 -13.39
CA GLU A 73 4.91 -6.11 -13.72
C GLU A 73 4.70 -4.73 -13.04
N GLY A 74 4.55 -3.66 -13.83
CA GLY A 74 4.28 -2.29 -13.40
C GLY A 74 2.84 -2.02 -12.95
N TRP A 75 1.93 -3.01 -12.99
CA TRP A 75 0.50 -2.80 -12.81
C TRP A 75 -0.09 -3.56 -11.63
N ARG A 76 -1.09 -2.96 -11.00
CA ARG A 76 -1.83 -3.52 -9.87
C ARG A 76 -3.29 -3.59 -10.25
N LEU A 77 -3.87 -4.77 -10.20
CA LEU A 77 -5.33 -4.90 -10.21
C LEU A 77 -5.79 -4.51 -8.82
N VAL A 78 -6.57 -3.44 -8.76
CA VAL A 78 -7.09 -2.91 -7.50
C VAL A 78 -8.59 -3.10 -7.44
N GLU A 79 -9.11 -3.19 -6.22
CA GLU A 79 -10.52 -3.06 -5.89
C GLU A 79 -10.71 -1.75 -5.10
N ASP A 80 -11.67 -0.94 -5.51
CA ASP A 80 -12.01 0.32 -4.87
C ASP A 80 -13.12 0.14 -3.80
N PRO A 81 -13.49 1.20 -3.05
CA PRO A 81 -14.51 1.09 -2.01
C PRO A 81 -15.91 0.69 -2.50
N ASP A 82 -16.22 0.93 -3.78
CA ASP A 82 -17.49 0.57 -4.40
C ASP A 82 -17.45 -0.85 -5.00
N GLY A 83 -16.31 -1.55 -4.88
CA GLY A 83 -16.08 -2.90 -5.38
C GLY A 83 -15.67 -2.96 -6.86
N ALA A 84 -15.48 -1.80 -7.51
CA ALA A 84 -15.02 -1.76 -8.89
C ALA A 84 -13.56 -2.24 -8.97
N ARG A 85 -13.22 -2.96 -10.04
CA ARG A 85 -11.89 -3.52 -10.24
C ARG A 85 -11.27 -3.11 -11.56
N GLY A 86 -10.01 -2.70 -11.51
CA GLY A 86 -9.26 -2.35 -12.70
C GLY A 86 -7.77 -2.15 -12.40
N TRP A 87 -7.00 -1.89 -13.44
CA TRP A 87 -5.55 -1.81 -13.38
C TRP A 87 -5.08 -0.37 -13.19
N ILE A 88 -4.25 -0.17 -12.17
CA ILE A 88 -3.55 1.10 -11.91
C ILE A 88 -2.05 0.86 -11.99
N ALA A 89 -1.33 1.78 -12.65
CA ALA A 89 0.12 1.74 -12.71
C ALA A 89 0.71 1.98 -11.31
N ARG A 90 1.74 1.22 -10.92
CA ARG A 90 2.43 1.33 -9.62
C ARG A 90 2.82 2.76 -9.28
N SER A 91 3.28 3.51 -10.29
CA SER A 91 3.73 4.89 -10.14
C SER A 91 2.62 5.83 -9.64
N GLN A 92 1.35 5.46 -9.83
CA GLN A 92 0.18 6.20 -9.37
C GLN A 92 -0.33 5.74 -7.99
N LEU A 93 0.35 4.76 -7.37
CA LEU A 93 0.02 4.24 -6.05
C LEU A 93 1.09 4.60 -5.03
N ASP A 94 0.66 4.92 -3.82
CA ASP A 94 1.46 5.05 -2.62
C ASP A 94 1.28 3.81 -1.73
N PRO A 95 2.37 3.15 -1.28
CA PRO A 95 2.26 2.01 -0.36
C PRO A 95 1.77 2.40 1.05
N ALA A 96 1.75 3.69 1.40
CA ALA A 96 1.25 4.15 2.69
C ALA A 96 -0.21 3.74 2.93
N ARG A 97 -0.49 3.23 4.13
CA ARG A 97 -1.83 2.84 4.57
C ARG A 97 -2.73 4.08 4.68
N GLY A 98 -3.78 4.10 3.87
CA GLY A 98 -4.87 5.06 3.95
C GLY A 98 -6.15 4.39 4.42
N VAL A 99 -7.08 5.20 4.91
CA VAL A 99 -8.46 4.79 5.18
C VAL A 99 -9.45 5.81 4.62
N MET A 100 -10.68 5.38 4.37
CA MET A 100 -11.78 6.26 4.01
C MET A 100 -12.95 6.03 4.97
N VAL A 101 -13.54 7.12 5.45
CA VAL A 101 -14.73 7.06 6.28
C VAL A 101 -15.91 6.55 5.46
N VAL A 102 -16.60 5.52 5.95
CA VAL A 102 -17.75 4.86 5.30
C VAL A 102 -18.95 4.77 6.23
N GLY A 103 -20.08 4.32 5.70
CA GLY A 103 -21.33 4.13 6.42
C GLY A 103 -22.22 5.39 6.45
N ALA A 104 -23.41 5.25 7.05
CA ALA A 104 -24.37 6.35 7.15
C ALA A 104 -23.97 7.37 8.23
N GLY A 105 -24.28 8.65 7.99
CA GLY A 105 -24.07 9.74 8.94
C GLY A 105 -22.60 10.07 9.23
N LEU A 106 -22.39 10.99 10.15
CA LEU A 106 -21.06 11.41 10.58
C LEU A 106 -20.40 10.33 11.45
N ALA A 107 -19.11 10.07 11.22
CA ALA A 107 -18.31 9.20 12.07
C ALA A 107 -17.67 10.01 13.21
N ASP A 108 -17.83 9.56 14.44
CA ASP A 108 -17.17 10.14 15.61
C ASP A 108 -15.66 9.84 15.58
N VAL A 109 -14.84 10.87 15.81
CA VAL A 109 -13.40 10.74 16.03
C VAL A 109 -13.10 11.21 17.45
N ARG A 110 -12.52 10.31 18.24
CA ARG A 110 -12.36 10.45 19.69
C ARG A 110 -10.90 10.66 20.10
N THR A 111 -10.68 11.07 21.34
CA THR A 111 -9.33 11.28 21.89
C THR A 111 -8.62 9.97 22.20
N GLU A 112 -9.35 8.90 22.52
CA GLU A 112 -8.82 7.59 22.90
C GLU A 112 -9.61 6.45 22.22
N PRO A 113 -9.07 5.21 22.14
CA PRO A 113 -9.75 4.05 21.58
C PRO A 113 -10.85 3.51 22.53
N SER A 114 -11.83 4.35 22.85
CA SER A 114 -12.93 4.01 23.76
C SER A 114 -14.19 4.79 23.42
N ALA A 115 -15.35 4.11 23.49
CA ALA A 115 -16.66 4.71 23.24
C ALA A 115 -17.03 5.79 24.28
N THR A 116 -16.46 5.73 25.49
CA THR A 116 -16.71 6.68 26.58
C THR A 116 -15.71 7.84 26.61
N SER A 117 -14.67 7.80 25.77
CA SER A 117 -13.69 8.89 25.69
C SER A 117 -14.28 10.15 25.05
N ALA A 118 -13.63 11.29 25.28
CA ALA A 118 -14.10 12.56 24.77
C ALA A 118 -14.20 12.55 23.23
N LEU A 119 -15.32 13.06 22.71
CA LEU A 119 -15.47 13.32 21.29
C LEU A 119 -14.57 14.50 20.90
N ASN A 120 -13.66 14.30 19.94
CA ASN A 120 -12.77 15.34 19.45
C ASN A 120 -13.44 16.13 18.32
N TRP A 121 -13.97 15.42 17.31
CA TRP A 121 -14.68 15.97 16.15
C TRP A 121 -15.38 14.85 15.38
N ARG A 122 -16.04 15.19 14.27
CA ARG A 122 -16.72 14.22 13.42
C ARG A 122 -16.31 14.33 11.96
N ALA A 123 -16.20 13.19 11.27
CA ALA A 123 -15.86 13.09 9.87
C ALA A 123 -17.08 12.72 9.02
N GLN A 124 -17.21 13.30 7.83
CA GLN A 124 -18.21 12.89 6.86
C GLN A 124 -17.78 11.59 6.14
N PRO A 125 -18.72 10.75 5.68
CA PRO A 125 -18.42 9.68 4.74
C PRO A 125 -17.69 10.22 3.50
N GLY A 126 -16.70 9.46 3.03
CA GLY A 126 -15.84 9.83 1.91
C GLY A 126 -14.57 10.60 2.29
N VAL A 127 -14.44 11.07 3.55
CA VAL A 127 -13.20 11.67 4.04
C VAL A 127 -12.09 10.62 4.05
N VAL A 128 -10.94 10.97 3.49
CA VAL A 128 -9.74 10.12 3.44
C VAL A 128 -8.77 10.55 4.53
N ALA A 129 -8.11 9.56 5.15
CA ALA A 129 -7.13 9.76 6.22
C ALA A 129 -5.91 8.86 6.05
N GLY A 130 -4.79 9.25 6.64
CA GLY A 130 -3.70 8.32 6.90
C GLY A 130 -4.05 7.39 8.05
N LEU A 131 -3.71 6.11 7.94
CA LEU A 131 -3.86 5.14 9.03
C LEU A 131 -2.55 5.02 9.80
N LEU A 132 -2.58 5.29 11.10
CA LEU A 132 -1.38 5.24 11.94
C LEU A 132 -1.23 3.89 12.63
N ARG A 133 -2.27 3.43 13.32
CA ARG A 133 -2.31 2.13 14.00
C ARG A 133 -3.74 1.76 14.36
N CYS A 134 -4.01 0.47 14.55
CA CYS A 134 -5.27 0.02 15.13
C CYS A 134 -5.04 -0.72 16.44
N ARG A 135 -6.03 -0.67 17.32
CA ARG A 135 -6.13 -1.41 18.59
C ARG A 135 -7.56 -1.91 18.72
N GLU A 136 -7.73 -3.23 18.77
CA GLU A 136 -9.05 -3.87 18.82
C GLU A 136 -9.98 -3.33 17.71
N SER A 137 -11.09 -2.68 18.08
CA SER A 137 -12.08 -2.10 17.18
C SER A 137 -11.83 -0.63 16.85
N TRP A 138 -10.70 -0.05 17.24
CA TRP A 138 -10.37 1.37 17.04
C TRP A 138 -9.13 1.54 16.20
N CYS A 139 -9.13 2.56 15.34
CA CYS A 139 -7.98 2.93 14.54
C CYS A 139 -7.66 4.41 14.72
N GLU A 140 -6.39 4.69 14.99
CA GLU A 140 -5.87 6.05 15.03
C GLU A 140 -5.63 6.52 13.59
N VAL A 141 -6.30 7.62 13.25
CA VAL A 141 -6.30 8.21 11.91
C VAL A 141 -5.72 9.62 11.96
N ASP A 142 -5.07 10.03 10.87
CA ASP A 142 -4.60 11.40 10.66
C ASP A 142 -5.36 12.02 9.48
N ILE A 143 -6.23 12.99 9.78
CA ILE A 143 -6.98 13.76 8.79
C ILE A 143 -6.41 15.17 8.76
N ALA A 144 -5.64 15.46 7.72
CA ALA A 144 -5.03 16.77 7.49
C ALA A 144 -4.22 17.31 8.71
N GLY A 145 -3.47 16.44 9.37
CA GLY A 145 -2.64 16.76 10.55
C GLY A 145 -3.39 16.64 11.89
N ARG A 146 -4.69 16.39 11.87
CA ARG A 146 -5.51 16.20 13.08
C ARG A 146 -5.67 14.71 13.36
N LYS A 147 -5.12 14.28 14.50
CA LYS A 147 -5.16 12.88 14.93
C LYS A 147 -6.33 12.59 15.85
N GLY A 148 -6.83 11.35 15.79
CA GLY A 148 -7.82 10.82 16.71
C GLY A 148 -8.21 9.39 16.38
N TRP A 149 -9.09 8.82 17.20
CA TRP A 149 -9.50 7.42 17.11
C TRP A 149 -10.91 7.29 16.53
N ALA A 150 -11.04 6.53 15.45
CA ALA A 150 -12.32 6.18 14.86
C ALA A 150 -12.56 4.68 14.97
N LEU A 151 -13.83 4.26 15.00
CA LEU A 151 -14.19 2.85 14.97
C LEU A 151 -13.74 2.22 13.64
N ARG A 152 -13.12 1.04 13.71
CA ARG A 152 -12.60 0.29 12.55
C ARG A 152 -13.70 0.00 11.53
N GLU A 153 -14.90 -0.34 11.97
CA GLU A 153 -16.05 -0.59 11.09
C GLU A 153 -16.51 0.65 10.29
N ARG A 154 -16.11 1.84 10.71
CA ARG A 154 -16.39 3.10 10.03
C ARG A 154 -15.32 3.46 9.00
N LEU A 155 -14.34 2.58 8.78
CA LEU A 155 -13.17 2.84 7.95
C LEU A 155 -12.98 1.74 6.91
N TRP A 156 -13.06 2.09 5.63
CA TRP A 156 -12.54 1.28 4.54
C TRP A 156 -11.01 1.39 4.52
N GLY A 157 -10.30 0.29 4.31
CA GLY A 157 -8.82 0.25 4.35
C GLY A 157 -8.19 -0.14 5.69
N ALA A 158 -9.03 -0.34 6.72
CA ALA A 158 -8.58 -0.63 8.09
C ALA A 158 -8.46 -2.14 8.42
N GLU A 159 -8.86 -3.01 7.48
CA GLU A 159 -8.64 -4.45 7.55
C GLU A 159 -7.15 -4.77 7.51
N ASP A 160 -6.70 -5.76 8.28
CA ASP A 160 -5.33 -6.26 8.21
C ASP A 160 -5.23 -7.31 7.10
N LEU A 161 -4.44 -7.06 6.05
CA LEU A 161 -4.23 -7.99 4.95
C LEU A 161 -2.85 -8.65 5.03
N PRO A 162 -2.68 -9.86 4.45
CA PRO A 162 -1.40 -10.59 4.50
C PRO A 162 -0.19 -9.82 3.97
N GLY A 163 -0.41 -8.89 3.04
CA GLY A 163 0.67 -8.08 2.49
C GLY A 163 0.90 -6.73 3.17
N ASP A 164 0.22 -6.41 4.27
CA ASP A 164 0.42 -5.13 4.95
C ASP A 164 1.58 -5.09 5.95
N GLU A 165 2.29 -6.21 6.10
CA GLU A 165 3.50 -6.37 6.93
C GLU A 165 4.75 -5.67 6.34
#